data_AF-A0A252CF10-F1
#
_entry.id   AF-A0A252CF10-F1
#
_cell.length_a   1.000
_cell.length_b   1.000
_cell.length_c   1.000
_cell.angle_alpha   90.00
_cell.angle_beta   90.00
_cell.angle_gamma   90.00
#
_symmetry.space_group_name_H-M   'P 1'
#
loop_
_entity.id
_entity.type
_entity.pdbx_description
1 polymer ?
#
loop_
_entity_poly.entity_id
_entity_poly.type
_entity_poly.pdbx_seq_one_letter_code
_entity_poly.pdbx_strand_id
1 'polypeptide(L)'
;MKINTRKRKFTLASVVLLAAVSNMIVSQSAVEAVTTTIKNQVSNGEVVIYAQQAGPSSAAATGNAIGNNDGTQQAAGESSTSTATNNLTMSNVQFSATKITPTGAASAMVNSTGDVVSSAFTADASTRKIQKTDTNGMTDFTGLTDGYWLFHQMTLVGGVQTVKDFIVTVNTSDTTNKGPLNVYPKQDMTKYKNLFDIAATNADDNYNGKTPNELVSPNADTTTLIDTNESDAANTTTAAAGNKVGWNVNTSFDKSQWTNTSDTVTSPDIADNVKAKFTIEDTIPAGFTIGIPTLKAGTTALTPEVDYTMTITNQVVSVSLTNDGMKKVAGLLDAATGRINMNLYIPTTVSGSVTAGSYKDNAKTTIINAYGVDLSSTPKNSTVNIGGVQLTKTDGTSAITSSPATFVLVRAKDAAAAEVLVKKHASSFNGSSSDLSSLPTAYSSTDKASFVTQADGTIAVKTTGASGVATFSGLNLVDTNTDTENTSNYFAVEVIAPDGFQLPTATTAANVTKVNASTTPAAHNNDIVNNKPFPLPFTGGAGIVAVVLVAGVAGFAAMVIRKKKQEVEVDSK
;
A
#
# COMPACT_ATOMS: atom_id res chain seq x y z
N MET A 1 20.06 -58.51 -47.86
CA MET A 1 20.87 -57.74 -48.82
C MET A 1 20.16 -57.80 -50.17
N LYS A 2 19.36 -56.78 -50.49
CA LYS A 2 18.41 -56.77 -51.62
C LYS A 2 18.85 -55.73 -52.66
N ILE A 3 19.30 -56.23 -53.80
CA ILE A 3 19.24 -55.54 -55.09
C ILE A 3 17.82 -55.79 -55.62
N ASN A 4 17.11 -54.76 -56.12
CA ASN A 4 16.52 -54.73 -57.47
C ASN A 4 15.44 -53.64 -57.66
N THR A 5 15.73 -52.78 -58.66
CA THR A 5 14.85 -52.30 -59.73
C THR A 5 13.59 -51.45 -59.46
N ARG A 6 13.66 -50.21 -60.01
CA ARG A 6 12.85 -49.71 -61.16
C ARG A 6 11.44 -49.21 -60.75
N LYS A 7 11.01 -47.99 -61.08
CA LYS A 7 10.62 -47.58 -62.44
C LYS A 7 10.12 -46.12 -62.47
N ARG A 8 10.61 -45.38 -63.48
CA ARG A 8 9.87 -44.46 -64.41
C ARG A 8 9.44 -43.09 -63.84
N LYS A 9 9.48 -41.97 -64.57
CA LYS A 9 9.81 -41.58 -65.97
C LYS A 9 9.95 -40.03 -65.96
N PHE A 10 10.98 -39.44 -66.57
CA PHE A 10 10.96 -38.68 -67.85
C PHE A 10 9.90 -37.56 -67.93
N THR A 11 10.22 -36.32 -68.32
CA THR A 11 10.68 -35.88 -69.66
C THR A 11 11.14 -34.40 -69.52
N LEU A 12 12.39 -34.01 -69.77
CA LEU A 12 13.07 -33.75 -71.06
C LEU A 12 12.53 -32.53 -71.84
N ALA A 13 13.33 -31.48 -71.91
CA ALA A 13 13.65 -30.71 -73.12
C ALA A 13 14.78 -29.73 -72.77
N SER A 14 15.86 -29.47 -73.52
CA SER A 14 16.47 -30.03 -74.72
C SER A 14 17.82 -29.31 -74.90
N VAL A 15 18.88 -30.05 -75.24
CA VAL A 15 19.91 -29.77 -76.29
C VAL A 15 20.63 -28.40 -76.26
N VAL A 16 21.88 -28.32 -75.75
CA VAL A 16 23.18 -28.45 -76.48
C VAL A 16 23.37 -27.44 -77.62
N LEU A 17 24.36 -26.53 -77.55
CA LEU A 17 25.56 -26.57 -78.42
C LEU A 17 26.62 -25.52 -78.02
N LEU A 18 27.86 -25.97 -78.13
CA LEU A 18 29.14 -25.30 -77.88
C LEU A 18 29.64 -24.60 -79.15
N ALA A 19 30.18 -23.37 -79.08
CA ALA A 19 31.19 -22.87 -80.01
C ALA A 19 31.88 -21.57 -79.52
N ALA A 20 33.18 -21.67 -79.26
CA ALA A 20 34.15 -20.56 -79.39
C ALA A 20 34.42 -20.33 -80.90
N VAL A 21 34.95 -19.25 -81.48
CA VAL A 21 35.89 -18.16 -81.15
C VAL A 21 35.66 -17.07 -82.24
N SER A 22 35.89 -15.77 -81.97
CA SER A 22 36.66 -14.81 -82.83
C SER A 22 36.16 -13.36 -82.79
N ASN A 23 37.04 -12.48 -82.27
CA ASN A 23 37.40 -11.10 -82.64
C ASN A 23 36.37 -10.01 -83.06
N MET A 24 36.65 -8.83 -82.48
CA MET A 24 36.51 -7.45 -82.99
C MET A 24 35.27 -6.60 -82.65
N ILE A 25 35.52 -5.70 -81.70
CA ILE A 25 35.30 -4.23 -81.76
C ILE A 25 33.84 -3.71 -81.66
N VAL A 26 33.59 -3.17 -80.45
CA VAL A 26 32.85 -1.94 -80.10
C VAL A 26 31.34 -1.90 -80.36
N SER A 27 30.59 -2.05 -79.27
CA SER A 27 29.62 -1.03 -78.85
C SER A 27 29.30 -1.24 -77.37
N GLN A 28 29.43 -0.17 -76.58
CA GLN A 28 28.99 -0.10 -75.18
C GLN A 28 27.59 -0.69 -75.05
N SER A 29 27.44 -1.68 -74.18
CA SER A 29 26.15 -2.06 -73.62
C SER A 29 26.33 -2.03 -72.12
N ALA A 30 25.62 -1.10 -71.50
CA ALA A 30 25.58 -0.91 -70.07
C ALA A 30 25.39 -2.26 -69.38
N VAL A 31 26.31 -2.59 -68.48
CA VAL A 31 25.97 -3.51 -67.40
C VAL A 31 24.94 -2.76 -66.58
N GLU A 32 23.65 -3.04 -66.83
CA GLU A 32 22.63 -2.75 -65.84
C GLU A 32 22.99 -3.61 -64.63
N ALA A 33 23.75 -3.02 -63.71
CA ALA A 33 23.75 -3.47 -62.34
C ALA A 33 22.28 -3.48 -61.95
N VAL A 34 21.73 -4.67 -61.75
CA VAL A 34 20.49 -4.82 -60.99
C VAL A 34 20.83 -4.24 -59.63
N THR A 35 20.54 -2.95 -59.45
CA THR A 35 20.45 -2.30 -58.15
C THR A 35 19.32 -3.01 -57.44
N THR A 36 19.66 -4.08 -56.73
CA THR A 36 18.84 -4.53 -55.62
C THR A 36 18.68 -3.29 -54.73
N THR A 37 17.48 -2.75 -54.71
CA THR A 37 17.12 -1.66 -53.81
C THR A 37 17.27 -2.19 -52.38
N ILE A 38 18.42 -1.96 -51.77
CA ILE A 38 18.65 -2.28 -50.37
C ILE A 38 17.83 -1.25 -49.59
N LYS A 39 16.69 -1.67 -49.04
CA LYS A 39 15.76 -0.78 -48.30
C LYS A 39 16.33 -0.22 -46.99
N ASN A 40 17.52 -0.65 -46.57
CA ASN A 40 18.16 -0.29 -45.30
C ASN A 40 19.45 0.53 -45.53
N GLN A 41 19.38 1.59 -46.34
CA GLN A 41 20.52 2.49 -46.60
C GLN A 41 20.29 3.86 -45.96
N VAL A 42 21.37 4.45 -45.44
CA VAL A 42 21.39 5.81 -44.87
C VAL A 42 22.12 6.76 -45.81
N SER A 43 21.50 7.86 -46.19
CA SER A 43 22.05 8.82 -47.18
C SER A 43 22.91 9.95 -46.62
N ASN A 44 22.85 10.24 -45.31
CA ASN A 44 23.49 11.42 -44.71
C ASN A 44 24.57 11.08 -43.67
N GLY A 45 24.90 9.79 -43.50
CA GLY A 45 25.87 9.34 -42.51
C GLY A 45 25.37 9.43 -41.06
N GLU A 46 24.05 9.45 -40.85
CA GLU A 46 23.42 9.56 -39.53
C GLU A 46 22.47 8.39 -39.25
N VAL A 47 22.71 7.70 -38.13
CA VAL A 47 21.81 6.65 -37.62
C VAL A 47 21.24 7.10 -36.29
N VAL A 48 19.92 7.10 -36.18
CA VAL A 48 19.18 7.44 -34.97
C VAL A 48 18.62 6.15 -34.37
N ILE A 49 18.93 5.89 -33.10
CA ILE A 49 18.42 4.73 -32.37
C ILE A 49 17.34 5.17 -31.39
N TYR A 50 16.20 4.49 -31.43
CA TYR A 50 15.07 4.63 -30.51
C TYR A 50 14.93 3.37 -29.65
N ALA A 51 15.51 3.37 -28.45
CA ALA A 51 15.38 2.25 -27.52
C ALA A 51 13.98 2.23 -26.88
N GLN A 52 13.24 1.15 -27.12
CA GLN A 52 11.85 1.00 -26.66
C GLN A 52 11.61 -0.33 -25.94
N GLN A 53 10.76 -0.30 -24.92
CA GLN A 53 10.32 -1.52 -24.24
C GLN A 53 9.36 -2.31 -25.16
N ALA A 54 9.61 -3.60 -25.35
CA ALA A 54 8.58 -4.57 -25.73
C ALA A 54 7.83 -4.98 -24.46
N GLY A 55 6.53 -4.75 -24.39
CA GLY A 55 5.74 -5.23 -23.26
C GLY A 55 5.59 -6.76 -23.28
N PRO A 56 5.40 -7.44 -22.12
CA PRO A 56 4.81 -8.77 -22.11
C PRO A 56 3.32 -8.63 -22.43
N SER A 57 2.95 -8.80 -23.69
CA SER A 57 1.55 -8.89 -24.08
C SER A 57 1.04 -10.31 -23.81
N SER A 58 0.65 -10.59 -22.56
CA SER A 58 0.02 -11.84 -22.10
C SER A 58 0.74 -13.15 -22.47
N ALA A 59 0.30 -14.29 -21.92
CA ALA A 59 0.89 -15.60 -22.21
C ALA A 59 0.69 -16.07 -23.67
N ALA A 60 0.03 -15.27 -24.52
CA ALA A 60 -0.40 -15.66 -25.86
C ALA A 60 -0.11 -14.66 -26.98
N ALA A 61 0.34 -13.42 -26.73
CA ALA A 61 0.74 -12.55 -27.83
C ALA A 61 2.26 -12.62 -28.05
N THR A 62 2.61 -13.17 -29.21
CA THR A 62 3.91 -12.97 -29.86
C THR A 62 4.23 -11.48 -29.83
N GLY A 63 5.38 -11.12 -29.25
CA GLY A 63 5.75 -9.74 -28.94
C GLY A 63 5.44 -8.73 -30.05
N ASN A 64 5.13 -7.51 -29.63
CA ASN A 64 4.67 -6.37 -30.43
C ASN A 64 5.14 -6.41 -31.90
N ALA A 65 4.35 -7.04 -32.78
CA ALA A 65 4.59 -7.10 -34.22
C ALA A 65 4.20 -5.74 -34.81
N ILE A 66 5.16 -4.83 -34.85
CA ILE A 66 5.06 -3.61 -35.65
C ILE A 66 5.90 -3.87 -36.89
N GLY A 67 5.31 -3.61 -38.05
CA GLY A 67 5.82 -3.94 -39.38
C GLY A 67 7.24 -3.45 -39.67
N ASN A 68 7.84 -4.06 -40.69
CA ASN A 68 9.15 -3.80 -41.29
C ASN A 68 9.85 -2.53 -40.75
N ASN A 69 10.94 -2.71 -40.01
CA ASN A 69 11.89 -1.63 -39.72
C ASN A 69 12.58 -1.26 -41.05
N ASP A 70 11.95 -0.39 -41.83
CA ASP A 70 12.38 0.05 -43.16
C ASP A 70 13.19 1.35 -43.14
N GLY A 71 13.56 1.82 -41.94
CA GLY A 71 14.41 3.00 -41.75
C GLY A 71 13.66 4.34 -41.71
N THR A 72 12.37 4.36 -42.07
CA THR A 72 11.55 5.57 -42.02
C THR A 72 11.22 5.97 -40.57
N GLN A 73 11.05 7.27 -40.32
CA GLN A 73 10.67 7.74 -38.99
C GLN A 73 9.24 7.30 -38.68
N GLN A 74 9.09 6.46 -37.67
CA GLN A 74 7.81 6.09 -37.10
C GLN A 74 7.45 7.08 -35.98
N ALA A 75 6.21 7.58 -35.98
CA ALA A 75 5.71 8.34 -34.83
C ALA A 75 5.70 7.44 -33.59
N ALA A 76 6.06 7.99 -32.42
CA ALA A 76 6.03 7.25 -31.16
C ALA A 76 4.60 6.71 -30.92
N GLY A 77 4.42 5.39 -31.01
CA GLY A 77 3.12 4.73 -30.84
C GLY A 77 2.38 4.35 -32.12
N GLU A 78 2.87 4.68 -33.32
CA GLU A 78 2.22 4.27 -34.57
C GLU A 78 2.70 2.88 -35.02
N SER A 79 2.04 1.86 -34.48
CA SER A 79 1.77 0.65 -35.25
C SER A 79 0.34 0.70 -35.73
N SER A 80 0.16 0.63 -37.04
CA SER A 80 -1.16 0.48 -37.65
C SER A 80 -1.85 -0.87 -37.35
N THR A 81 -1.22 -1.76 -36.57
CA THR A 81 -1.79 -3.06 -36.15
C THR A 81 -1.60 -3.39 -34.67
N SER A 82 -0.95 -2.54 -33.87
CA SER A 82 -0.79 -2.79 -32.43
C SER A 82 -1.90 -2.13 -31.64
N THR A 83 -2.67 -2.95 -30.92
CA THR A 83 -3.57 -2.48 -29.87
C THR A 83 -2.83 -2.10 -28.58
N ALA A 84 -1.50 -2.20 -28.54
CA ALA A 84 -0.68 -1.84 -27.37
C ALA A 84 -0.20 -0.38 -27.47
N THR A 85 -0.97 0.53 -26.88
CA THR A 85 -0.70 1.96 -26.70
C THR A 85 0.49 2.30 -25.78
N ASN A 86 1.41 1.38 -25.48
CA ASN A 86 2.37 1.52 -24.38
C ASN A 86 3.82 1.12 -24.72
N ASN A 87 4.40 1.57 -25.84
CA ASN A 87 5.87 1.50 -26.00
C ASN A 87 6.49 2.55 -25.06
N LEU A 88 7.08 2.12 -23.95
CA LEU A 88 7.85 3.00 -23.07
C LEU A 88 9.24 3.22 -23.64
N THR A 89 9.68 4.47 -23.67
CA THR A 89 11.04 4.85 -24.06
C THR A 89 12.02 4.44 -22.96
N MET A 90 13.23 4.04 -23.36
CA MET A 90 14.29 3.64 -22.42
C MET A 90 15.48 4.58 -22.52
N SER A 91 15.73 5.29 -21.43
CA SER A 91 16.89 6.16 -21.30
C SER A 91 18.12 5.38 -20.87
N ASN A 92 19.30 5.99 -21.02
CA ASN A 92 20.57 5.42 -20.58
C ASN A 92 21.04 4.13 -21.26
N VAL A 93 20.42 3.73 -22.37
CA VAL A 93 20.91 2.59 -23.15
C VAL A 93 22.11 3.07 -23.96
N GLN A 94 23.29 2.51 -23.68
CA GLN A 94 24.49 2.76 -24.44
C GLN A 94 24.58 1.80 -25.61
N PHE A 95 24.88 2.34 -26.78
CA PHE A 95 25.22 1.58 -27.97
C PHE A 95 26.63 1.95 -28.42
N SER A 96 27.33 1.00 -29.03
CA SER A 96 28.52 1.30 -29.81
C SER A 96 28.28 1.02 -31.29
N ALA A 97 28.85 1.86 -32.15
CA ALA A 97 28.91 1.65 -33.60
C ALA A 97 30.37 1.48 -34.03
N THR A 98 30.69 0.39 -34.74
CA THR A 98 32.04 0.11 -35.25
C THR A 98 31.98 -0.22 -36.73
N LYS A 99 32.84 0.37 -37.55
CA LYS A 99 32.91 0.07 -38.98
C LYS A 99 33.41 -1.35 -39.19
N ILE A 100 32.74 -2.09 -40.07
CA ILE A 100 33.10 -3.48 -40.40
C ILE A 100 33.33 -3.63 -41.90
N THR A 101 34.22 -4.55 -42.26
CA THR A 101 34.51 -4.92 -43.66
C THR A 101 34.27 -6.42 -43.85
N PRO A 102 33.38 -6.85 -44.76
CA PRO A 102 33.13 -8.27 -45.00
C PRO A 102 34.39 -8.97 -45.49
N THR A 103 34.64 -10.19 -45.00
CA THR A 103 35.75 -11.04 -45.46
C THR A 103 35.40 -11.87 -46.69
N GLY A 104 34.13 -11.81 -47.13
CA GLY A 104 33.58 -12.50 -48.29
C GLY A 104 32.31 -11.81 -48.80
N ALA A 105 31.30 -12.59 -49.21
CA ALA A 105 30.01 -12.02 -49.61
C ALA A 105 29.33 -11.31 -48.42
N ALA A 106 28.83 -10.09 -48.62
CA ALA A 106 28.18 -9.30 -47.56
C ALA A 106 26.96 -10.02 -46.94
N SER A 107 26.27 -10.86 -47.72
CA SER A 107 25.15 -11.69 -47.24
C SER A 107 25.57 -12.73 -46.20
N ALA A 108 26.85 -13.03 -46.04
CA ALA A 108 27.36 -13.96 -45.03
C ALA A 108 27.58 -13.31 -43.65
N MET A 109 27.50 -11.98 -43.55
CA MET A 109 27.64 -11.27 -42.26
C MET A 109 26.44 -11.47 -41.32
N VAL A 110 25.32 -11.96 -41.85
CA VAL A 110 24.13 -12.35 -41.10
C VAL A 110 23.73 -13.77 -41.49
N ASN A 111 23.29 -14.58 -40.53
CA ASN A 111 22.82 -15.94 -40.80
C ASN A 111 21.33 -15.97 -41.21
N SER A 112 20.79 -17.16 -41.49
CA SER A 112 19.38 -17.34 -41.88
C SER A 112 18.36 -16.98 -40.80
N THR A 113 18.79 -16.84 -39.54
CA THR A 113 17.95 -16.38 -38.42
C THR A 113 18.10 -14.87 -38.15
N GLY A 114 18.91 -14.17 -38.95
CA GLY A 114 19.16 -12.73 -38.84
C GLY A 114 20.22 -12.35 -37.81
N ASP A 115 20.94 -13.32 -37.24
CA ASP A 115 22.00 -13.06 -36.26
C ASP A 115 23.32 -12.70 -36.95
N VAL A 116 24.06 -11.77 -36.35
CA VAL A 116 25.39 -11.33 -36.81
C VAL A 116 26.41 -12.47 -36.68
N VAL A 117 27.18 -12.71 -37.75
CA VAL A 117 28.22 -13.75 -37.81
C VAL A 117 29.60 -13.09 -37.74
N SER A 118 30.20 -13.07 -36.55
CA SER A 118 31.45 -12.33 -36.28
C SER A 118 32.66 -12.77 -37.11
N SER A 119 32.70 -14.02 -37.59
CA SER A 119 33.78 -14.52 -38.45
C SER A 119 33.70 -14.07 -39.91
N ALA A 120 32.58 -13.48 -40.33
CA ALA A 120 32.33 -13.06 -41.72
C ALA A 120 32.74 -11.61 -42.02
N PHE A 121 33.35 -10.90 -41.05
CA PHE A 121 33.85 -9.55 -41.22
C PHE A 121 35.07 -9.27 -40.34
N THR A 122 35.77 -8.18 -40.63
CA THR A 122 36.78 -7.57 -39.76
C THR A 122 36.22 -6.27 -39.21
N ALA A 123 36.52 -5.93 -37.96
CA ALA A 123 36.06 -4.70 -37.31
C ALA A 123 37.22 -3.72 -37.12
N ASP A 124 37.00 -2.46 -37.50
CA ASP A 124 37.97 -1.38 -37.29
C ASP A 124 37.70 -0.69 -35.96
N ALA A 125 38.36 -1.14 -34.90
CA ALA A 125 38.19 -0.60 -33.55
C ALA A 125 38.49 0.91 -33.45
N SER A 126 39.29 1.48 -34.36
CA SER A 126 39.61 2.92 -34.38
C SER A 126 38.41 3.79 -34.76
N THR A 127 37.41 3.20 -35.41
CA THR A 127 36.18 3.89 -35.83
C THR A 127 35.07 3.85 -34.78
N ARG A 128 35.30 3.20 -33.64
CA ARG A 128 34.27 2.94 -32.63
C ARG A 128 33.73 4.25 -32.06
N LYS A 129 32.42 4.43 -32.16
CA LYS A 129 31.67 5.51 -31.50
C LYS A 129 30.78 4.91 -30.42
N ILE A 130 30.58 5.62 -29.32
CA ILE A 130 29.68 5.23 -28.23
C ILE A 130 28.70 6.36 -28.01
N GLN A 131 27.41 6.04 -27.94
CA GLN A 131 26.36 7.01 -27.66
C GLN A 131 25.35 6.44 -26.66
N LYS A 132 24.64 7.31 -25.95
CA LYS A 132 23.74 6.96 -24.84
C LYS A 132 22.37 7.59 -25.09
N THR A 133 21.30 6.81 -24.92
CA THR A 133 19.94 7.32 -25.10
C THR A 133 19.54 8.34 -24.04
N ASP A 134 18.83 9.38 -24.49
CA ASP A 134 18.26 10.45 -23.66
C ASP A 134 16.94 10.02 -22.97
N THR A 135 16.22 10.98 -22.35
CA THR A 135 14.91 10.71 -21.70
C THR A 135 13.82 10.27 -22.68
N ASN A 136 13.98 10.56 -23.97
CA ASN A 136 13.07 10.14 -25.03
C ASN A 136 13.47 8.78 -25.62
N GLY A 137 14.52 8.15 -25.07
CA GLY A 137 15.06 6.89 -25.57
C GLY A 137 15.79 7.03 -26.90
N MET A 138 16.23 8.23 -27.27
CA MET A 138 16.84 8.53 -28.56
C MET A 138 18.35 8.73 -28.43
N THR A 139 19.12 8.27 -29.42
CA THR A 139 20.53 8.63 -29.55
C THR A 139 21.01 8.65 -31.01
N ASP A 140 21.90 9.60 -31.33
CA ASP A 140 22.34 9.84 -32.70
C ASP A 140 23.81 9.47 -32.91
N PHE A 141 24.07 8.70 -33.96
CA PHE A 141 25.41 8.43 -34.47
C PHE A 141 25.62 9.23 -35.75
N THR A 142 26.29 10.37 -35.64
CA THR A 142 26.58 11.28 -36.76
C THR A 142 27.97 11.03 -37.36
N GLY A 143 28.19 11.51 -38.59
CA GLY A 143 29.50 11.46 -39.25
C GLY A 143 30.00 10.02 -39.50
N LEU A 144 29.09 9.11 -39.82
CA LEU A 144 29.42 7.76 -40.25
C LEU A 144 29.79 7.78 -41.74
N THR A 145 30.96 7.24 -42.09
CA THR A 145 31.41 7.12 -43.49
C THR A 145 30.74 5.95 -44.20
N ASP A 146 30.75 5.97 -45.53
CA ASP A 146 30.28 4.87 -46.38
C ASP A 146 30.85 3.50 -45.99
N GLY A 147 29.96 2.51 -45.95
CA GLY A 147 30.28 1.12 -45.59
C GLY A 147 29.28 0.50 -44.60
N TYR A 148 29.66 -0.65 -44.03
CA TYR A 148 28.86 -1.38 -43.05
C TYR A 148 29.27 -1.01 -41.63
N TRP A 149 28.29 -0.84 -40.74
CA TRP A 149 28.49 -0.50 -39.34
C TRP A 149 27.78 -1.51 -38.45
N LEU A 150 28.54 -2.10 -37.51
CA LEU A 150 28.04 -2.99 -36.47
C LEU A 150 27.61 -2.17 -35.26
N PHE A 151 26.37 -2.33 -34.85
CA PHE A 151 25.81 -1.75 -33.64
C PHE A 151 25.66 -2.82 -32.56
N HIS A 152 26.17 -2.50 -31.37
CA HIS A 152 26.16 -3.38 -30.20
C HIS A 152 25.62 -2.61 -28.99
N GLN A 153 24.67 -3.20 -28.27
CA GLN A 153 24.18 -2.64 -27.02
C GLN A 153 25.18 -2.92 -25.89
N MET A 154 25.70 -1.86 -25.27
CA MET A 154 26.69 -1.96 -24.19
C MET A 154 26.08 -2.02 -22.80
N THR A 155 24.94 -1.34 -22.58
CA THR A 155 24.26 -1.36 -21.28
C THR A 155 23.55 -2.70 -21.11
N LEU A 156 23.82 -3.40 -20.00
CA LEU A 156 23.10 -4.60 -19.58
C LEU A 156 22.32 -4.33 -18.30
N VAL A 157 21.03 -4.62 -18.32
CA VAL A 157 20.15 -4.54 -17.16
C VAL A 157 19.62 -5.92 -16.85
N GLY A 158 19.86 -6.39 -15.63
CA GLY A 158 19.47 -7.73 -15.22
C GLY A 158 17.96 -7.96 -15.35
N GLY A 159 17.57 -9.17 -15.78
CA GLY A 159 16.15 -9.49 -16.00
C GLY A 159 15.51 -8.80 -17.22
N VAL A 160 16.28 -8.04 -18.00
CA VAL A 160 15.83 -7.44 -19.27
C VAL A 160 16.52 -8.14 -20.42
N GLN A 161 15.77 -8.61 -21.41
CA GLN A 161 16.36 -9.15 -22.63
C GLN A 161 16.89 -8.00 -23.48
N THR A 162 18.19 -8.00 -23.74
CA THR A 162 18.84 -6.98 -24.56
C THR A 162 18.68 -7.25 -26.04
N VAL A 163 18.90 -6.22 -26.84
CA VAL A 163 18.84 -6.34 -28.30
C VAL A 163 20.09 -7.06 -28.79
N LYS A 164 19.91 -7.95 -29.78
CA LYS A 164 21.03 -8.60 -30.48
C LYS A 164 21.79 -7.58 -31.34
N ASP A 165 23.05 -7.86 -31.63
CA ASP A 165 23.83 -7.05 -32.56
C ASP A 165 23.14 -6.94 -33.92
N PHE A 166 23.28 -5.79 -34.56
CA PHE A 166 22.72 -5.54 -35.89
C PHE A 166 23.68 -4.72 -36.76
N ILE A 167 23.54 -4.88 -38.08
CA ILE A 167 24.40 -4.22 -39.07
C ILE A 167 23.56 -3.21 -39.86
N VAL A 168 24.08 -1.99 -40.00
CA VAL A 168 23.50 -0.93 -40.83
C VAL A 168 24.44 -0.63 -41.99
N THR A 169 23.88 -0.38 -43.17
CA THR A 169 24.64 0.08 -44.35
C THR A 169 24.51 1.59 -44.49
N VAL A 170 25.64 2.29 -44.52
CA VAL A 170 25.72 3.75 -44.72
C VAL A 170 26.22 4.02 -46.13
N ASN A 171 25.52 4.89 -46.86
CA ASN A 171 25.84 5.31 -48.21
C ASN A 171 25.51 6.79 -48.42
N THR A 172 26.49 7.67 -48.16
CA THR A 172 26.36 9.12 -48.24
C THR A 172 26.10 9.66 -49.67
N SER A 173 26.22 8.79 -50.67
CA SER A 173 25.97 9.11 -52.08
C SER A 173 24.52 8.84 -52.52
N ASP A 174 23.69 8.20 -51.68
CA ASP A 174 22.27 7.95 -52.01
C ASP A 174 21.45 9.24 -51.93
N THR A 175 21.11 9.83 -53.07
CA THR A 175 20.33 11.07 -53.13
C THR A 175 18.82 10.87 -52.94
N THR A 176 18.35 9.62 -52.89
CA THR A 176 16.93 9.26 -52.94
C THR A 176 16.29 9.22 -51.55
N ASN A 177 17.02 8.72 -50.55
CA ASN A 177 16.54 8.57 -49.17
C ASN A 177 17.13 9.63 -48.23
N LYS A 178 16.93 10.92 -48.51
CA LYS A 178 17.53 12.03 -47.74
C LYS A 178 17.02 12.06 -46.29
N GLY A 179 17.86 11.68 -45.34
CA GLY A 179 17.55 11.75 -43.91
C GLY A 179 18.26 10.69 -43.07
N PRO A 180 18.20 10.83 -41.73
CA PRO A 180 18.73 9.82 -40.82
C PRO A 180 17.99 8.49 -40.96
N LEU A 181 18.71 7.38 -40.75
CA LEU A 181 18.08 6.06 -40.62
C LEU A 181 17.63 5.86 -39.18
N ASN A 182 16.32 5.63 -39.02
CA ASN A 182 15.73 5.38 -37.71
C ASN A 182 15.74 3.87 -37.42
N VAL A 183 16.26 3.47 -36.27
CA VAL A 183 16.31 2.07 -35.82
C VAL A 183 15.58 1.96 -34.49
N TYR A 184 14.70 0.96 -34.37
CA TYR A 184 13.85 0.76 -33.19
C TYR A 184 14.20 -0.55 -32.47
N PRO A 185 15.37 -0.67 -31.81
CA PRO A 185 15.70 -1.84 -31.02
C PRO A 185 14.73 -1.97 -29.83
N LYS A 186 14.11 -3.15 -29.70
CA LYS A 186 13.17 -3.44 -28.61
C LYS A 186 13.79 -4.34 -27.55
N GLN A 187 13.64 -3.98 -26.27
CA GLN A 187 14.07 -4.80 -25.14
C GLN A 187 12.86 -5.36 -24.41
N ASP A 188 12.88 -6.64 -24.07
CA ASP A 188 11.79 -7.26 -23.28
C ASP A 188 12.05 -7.05 -21.79
N MET A 189 11.19 -6.27 -21.14
CA MET A 189 11.21 -6.10 -19.70
C MET A 189 10.00 -6.76 -19.06
N THR A 190 10.25 -7.74 -18.19
CA THR A 190 9.20 -8.28 -17.34
C THR A 190 8.90 -7.32 -16.19
N LYS A 191 7.73 -6.69 -16.20
CA LYS A 191 7.30 -5.82 -15.09
C LYS A 191 6.68 -6.65 -13.98
N TYR A 192 7.16 -6.46 -12.76
CA TYR A 192 6.52 -6.99 -11.56
C TYR A 192 6.01 -5.83 -10.73
N LYS A 193 4.69 -5.78 -10.54
CA LYS A 193 4.00 -4.82 -9.69
C LYS A 193 3.35 -5.59 -8.56
N ASN A 194 3.94 -5.53 -7.37
CA ASN A 194 3.41 -6.19 -6.19
C ASN A 194 3.60 -5.32 -4.96
N LEU A 195 2.97 -4.14 -4.94
CA LEU A 195 2.87 -3.34 -3.74
C LEU A 195 1.64 -3.80 -2.94
N PHE A 196 1.87 -4.23 -1.71
CA PHE A 196 0.84 -4.61 -0.75
C PHE A 196 1.04 -3.83 0.54
N ASP A 197 -0.05 -3.43 1.16
CA ASP A 197 -0.03 -2.67 2.39
C ASP A 197 -1.00 -3.28 3.39
N ILE A 198 -0.53 -3.48 4.62
CA ILE A 198 -1.20 -4.28 5.64
C ILE A 198 -0.96 -3.66 7.01
N ALA A 199 -2.05 -3.39 7.73
CA ALA A 199 -2.03 -3.02 9.13
C ALA A 199 -2.22 -4.26 10.01
N ALA A 200 -1.42 -4.36 11.07
CA ALA A 200 -1.56 -5.37 12.12
C ALA A 200 -1.63 -4.70 13.48
N THR A 201 -2.42 -5.22 14.42
CA THR A 201 -2.58 -4.62 15.75
C THR A 201 -2.37 -5.65 16.85
N ASN A 202 -2.08 -5.18 18.06
CA ASN A 202 -2.06 -6.03 19.26
C ASN A 202 -3.39 -6.00 20.04
N ALA A 203 -4.46 -5.56 19.40
CA ALA A 203 -5.71 -5.18 20.05
C ALA A 203 -6.57 -6.42 20.37
N ASP A 204 -6.58 -6.91 21.61
CA ASP A 204 -7.49 -8.01 22.00
C ASP A 204 -8.92 -7.57 21.67
N ASP A 205 -9.58 -8.19 20.69
CA ASP A 205 -10.87 -7.79 20.11
C ASP A 205 -12.05 -8.53 20.77
N ASN A 206 -11.88 -9.84 21.01
CA ASN A 206 -12.84 -10.73 21.65
C ASN A 206 -12.83 -10.65 23.19
N TYR A 207 -11.79 -10.05 23.79
CA TYR A 207 -11.67 -9.86 25.24
C TYR A 207 -11.82 -11.18 26.03
N ASN A 208 -11.30 -12.25 25.43
CA ASN A 208 -11.41 -13.62 25.93
C ASN A 208 -10.03 -14.20 26.31
N GLY A 209 -8.97 -13.37 26.30
CA GLY A 209 -7.61 -13.75 26.63
C GLY A 209 -6.88 -14.54 25.53
N LYS A 210 -7.47 -14.70 24.35
CA LYS A 210 -6.76 -15.17 23.15
C LYS A 210 -6.16 -13.97 22.43
N THR A 211 -5.00 -14.16 21.82
CA THR A 211 -4.40 -13.10 21.02
C THR A 211 -5.29 -12.82 19.80
N PRO A 212 -5.61 -11.54 19.55
CA PRO A 212 -6.42 -11.09 18.43
C PRO A 212 -5.69 -11.33 17.10
N ASN A 213 -6.46 -11.60 16.06
CA ASN A 213 -6.03 -11.81 14.68
C ASN A 213 -4.98 -12.92 14.52
N GLU A 214 -5.43 -14.13 14.16
CA GLU A 214 -4.55 -15.13 13.54
C GLU A 214 -4.08 -14.60 12.18
N LEU A 215 -3.07 -13.73 12.20
CA LEU A 215 -2.34 -13.32 11.02
C LEU A 215 -1.48 -14.52 10.60
N VAL A 216 -2.04 -15.38 9.75
CA VAL A 216 -1.35 -16.56 9.25
C VAL A 216 -0.28 -16.10 8.26
N SER A 217 0.97 -16.48 8.51
CA SER A 217 2.06 -16.29 7.55
C SER A 217 1.88 -17.32 6.42
N PRO A 218 1.63 -16.91 5.17
CA PRO A 218 1.32 -17.88 4.12
C PRO A 218 2.57 -18.54 3.52
N ASN A 219 3.78 -18.17 3.93
CA ASN A 219 5.02 -18.79 3.45
C ASN A 219 6.06 -18.85 4.56
N ALA A 220 6.98 -19.82 4.47
CA ALA A 220 8.05 -20.12 5.42
C ALA A 220 9.15 -19.03 5.54
N ASP A 221 8.76 -17.77 5.48
CA ASP A 221 9.58 -16.59 5.74
C ASP A 221 8.78 -15.69 6.70
N THR A 222 9.13 -15.74 7.98
CA THR A 222 8.29 -15.39 9.14
C THR A 222 8.06 -13.89 9.34
N THR A 223 7.82 -13.11 8.28
CA THR A 223 7.66 -11.64 8.35
C THR A 223 6.50 -11.08 7.54
N THR A 224 5.72 -11.90 6.83
CA THR A 224 4.51 -11.47 6.12
C THR A 224 3.27 -11.85 6.91
N LEU A 225 2.63 -10.84 7.52
CA LEU A 225 1.28 -10.94 8.06
C LEU A 225 0.34 -10.67 6.88
N ILE A 226 -0.41 -11.67 6.41
CA ILE A 226 -1.43 -11.48 5.37
C ILE A 226 -2.79 -11.81 6.00
N ASP A 227 -3.75 -10.90 5.84
CA ASP A 227 -5.16 -11.21 6.06
C ASP A 227 -5.60 -12.17 4.93
N THR A 228 -5.72 -13.46 5.24
CA THR A 228 -6.08 -14.50 4.26
C THR A 228 -7.56 -14.51 3.91
N ASN A 229 -8.36 -13.56 4.39
CA ASN A 229 -9.81 -13.59 4.24
C ASN A 229 -10.30 -12.67 3.11
N GLU A 230 -10.37 -13.17 1.88
CA GLU A 230 -10.95 -12.46 0.72
C GLU A 230 -12.45 -12.09 0.89
N SER A 231 -13.12 -12.65 1.90
CA SER A 231 -14.53 -12.37 2.21
C SER A 231 -14.76 -11.10 3.03
N ASP A 232 -13.70 -10.50 3.60
CA ASP A 232 -13.84 -9.32 4.44
C ASP A 232 -13.79 -8.04 3.60
N ALA A 233 -14.92 -7.35 3.49
CA ALA A 233 -15.08 -6.09 2.78
C ALA A 233 -14.50 -4.89 3.59
N ALA A 234 -13.25 -5.01 4.06
CA ALA A 234 -12.47 -3.98 4.77
C ALA A 234 -12.85 -3.67 6.23
N ASN A 235 -13.15 -4.68 7.07
CA ASN A 235 -13.63 -4.45 8.45
C ASN A 235 -12.83 -5.12 9.61
N THR A 236 -11.78 -5.91 9.39
CA THR A 236 -11.18 -6.72 10.49
C THR A 236 -10.17 -6.02 11.41
N THR A 237 -9.43 -5.02 10.95
CA THR A 237 -8.32 -4.49 11.77
C THR A 237 -8.80 -3.41 12.73
N THR A 238 -9.02 -3.76 14.00
CA THR A 238 -9.43 -2.81 15.05
C THR A 238 -8.29 -2.46 16.02
N ALA A 239 -8.38 -1.28 16.63
CA ALA A 239 -7.49 -0.87 17.72
C ALA A 239 -8.17 0.13 18.68
N ALA A 240 -7.65 0.17 19.90
CA ALA A 240 -8.02 1.10 20.96
C ALA A 240 -6.90 2.10 21.20
N ALA A 241 -7.20 3.18 21.90
CA ALA A 241 -6.18 4.11 22.38
C ALA A 241 -5.08 3.35 23.17
N GLY A 242 -3.82 3.67 22.88
CA GLY A 242 -2.66 2.99 23.47
C GLY A 242 -2.29 1.64 22.86
N ASN A 243 -3.10 1.06 21.96
CA ASN A 243 -2.69 -0.13 21.22
C ASN A 243 -1.58 0.20 20.23
N LYS A 244 -0.76 -0.80 19.94
CA LYS A 244 0.28 -0.75 18.91
C LYS A 244 -0.31 -1.21 17.60
N VAL A 245 0.04 -0.47 16.54
CA VAL A 245 -0.30 -0.82 15.16
C VAL A 245 1.00 -0.88 14.36
N GLY A 246 1.18 -1.92 13.57
CA GLY A 246 2.29 -2.05 12.63
C GLY A 246 1.77 -1.96 11.21
N TRP A 247 2.22 -0.96 10.46
CA TRP A 247 1.93 -0.80 9.04
C TRP A 247 3.07 -1.43 8.24
N ASN A 248 2.73 -2.32 7.31
CA ASN A 248 3.68 -3.16 6.58
C ASN A 248 3.52 -2.94 5.09
N VAL A 249 4.38 -2.07 4.54
CA VAL A 249 4.44 -1.83 3.11
C VAL A 249 5.40 -2.83 2.48
N ASN A 250 4.84 -3.75 1.71
CA ASN A 250 5.56 -4.83 1.04
C ASN A 250 5.65 -4.55 -0.45
N THR A 251 6.84 -4.60 -1.01
CA THR A 251 7.08 -4.48 -2.44
C THR A 251 8.17 -5.46 -2.90
N SER A 252 8.60 -5.42 -4.15
CA SER A 252 9.73 -6.21 -4.62
C SER A 252 10.86 -5.37 -5.19
N PHE A 253 12.06 -5.88 -4.97
CA PHE A 253 13.24 -5.49 -5.69
C PHE A 253 13.62 -6.58 -6.68
N ASP A 254 13.94 -6.18 -7.91
CA ASP A 254 14.29 -7.11 -8.99
C ASP A 254 15.59 -6.70 -9.68
N LYS A 255 16.18 -7.65 -10.42
CA LYS A 255 17.44 -7.47 -11.15
C LYS A 255 17.45 -6.25 -12.10
N SER A 256 16.31 -5.75 -12.57
CA SER A 256 16.28 -4.57 -13.46
C SER A 256 16.50 -3.26 -12.72
N GLN A 257 16.25 -3.26 -11.42
CA GLN A 257 16.45 -2.12 -10.53
C GLN A 257 17.93 -1.97 -10.16
N TRP A 258 18.79 -2.93 -10.54
CA TRP A 258 20.23 -2.87 -10.34
C TRP A 258 21.00 -3.68 -11.39
N THR A 259 21.71 -3.01 -12.31
CA THR A 259 23.03 -3.39 -12.85
C THR A 259 23.51 -2.30 -13.82
N ASN A 260 24.83 -2.08 -13.92
CA ASN A 260 25.42 -1.14 -14.88
C ASN A 260 26.79 -1.55 -15.45
N THR A 261 27.12 -2.85 -15.52
CA THR A 261 28.32 -3.30 -16.27
C THR A 261 28.15 -4.72 -16.83
N SER A 262 28.55 -4.89 -18.10
CA SER A 262 28.92 -6.19 -18.65
C SER A 262 30.23 -6.68 -18.03
N ASP A 263 30.34 -7.98 -17.73
CA ASP A 263 31.58 -8.66 -17.32
C ASP A 263 32.70 -8.59 -18.40
N THR A 264 32.42 -8.07 -19.60
CA THR A 264 33.36 -8.05 -20.74
C THR A 264 33.86 -6.66 -21.15
N VAL A 265 33.45 -5.58 -20.48
CA VAL A 265 33.95 -4.23 -20.79
C VAL A 265 34.95 -3.80 -19.73
N THR A 266 36.24 -3.75 -20.10
CA THR A 266 37.29 -3.18 -19.26
C THR A 266 36.96 -1.72 -18.93
N SER A 267 36.58 -1.50 -17.66
CA SER A 267 36.41 -0.24 -16.94
C SER A 267 37.46 0.80 -17.39
N PRO A 268 37.04 1.95 -17.99
CA PRO A 268 36.91 3.16 -17.16
C PRO A 268 35.78 4.16 -17.51
N ASP A 269 34.91 3.94 -18.51
CA ASP A 269 34.06 5.04 -19.06
C ASP A 269 32.55 5.02 -18.72
N ILE A 270 32.07 4.16 -17.83
CA ILE A 270 30.69 4.29 -17.33
C ILE A 270 30.71 5.18 -16.10
N ALA A 271 30.66 6.49 -16.32
CA ALA A 271 30.44 7.44 -15.25
C ALA A 271 29.22 7.00 -14.43
N ASP A 272 29.47 6.81 -13.14
CA ASP A 272 28.51 6.56 -12.07
C ASP A 272 27.33 7.52 -12.19
N ASN A 273 26.25 7.11 -12.85
CA ASN A 273 25.09 7.97 -13.12
C ASN A 273 23.81 7.15 -13.18
N VAL A 274 23.46 6.61 -12.01
CA VAL A 274 22.27 7.04 -11.26
C VAL A 274 21.06 7.41 -12.13
N LYS A 275 20.15 6.45 -12.28
CA LYS A 275 18.69 6.68 -12.40
C LYS A 275 17.86 5.61 -11.73
N ALA A 276 18.46 4.48 -11.34
CA ALA A 276 17.77 3.53 -10.50
C ALA A 276 17.40 4.24 -9.19
N LYS A 277 16.11 4.30 -8.90
CA LYS A 277 15.57 4.90 -7.69
C LYS A 277 14.66 3.88 -7.06
N PHE A 278 14.76 3.72 -5.76
CA PHE A 278 13.86 2.88 -5.01
C PHE A 278 13.45 3.63 -3.75
N THR A 279 12.23 4.16 -3.78
CA THR A 279 11.62 4.85 -2.66
C THR A 279 10.30 4.19 -2.31
N ILE A 280 10.07 3.95 -1.03
CA ILE A 280 8.79 3.57 -0.44
C ILE A 280 8.32 4.75 0.41
N GLU A 281 7.10 5.21 0.19
CA GLU A 281 6.47 6.21 1.05
C GLU A 281 5.17 5.64 1.60
N ASP A 282 4.85 5.99 2.83
CA ASP A 282 3.56 5.71 3.43
C ASP A 282 3.10 6.89 4.29
N THR A 283 1.82 7.25 4.13
CA THR A 283 1.19 8.33 4.88
C THR A 283 0.33 7.73 5.97
N ILE A 284 0.82 7.81 7.20
CA ILE A 284 0.09 7.31 8.36
C ILE A 284 -1.05 8.28 8.70
N PRO A 285 -2.26 7.78 9.02
CA PRO A 285 -3.35 8.65 9.43
C PRO A 285 -3.03 9.46 10.70
N ALA A 286 -3.69 10.60 10.87
CA ALA A 286 -3.64 11.35 12.12
C ALA A 286 -4.23 10.53 13.28
N GLY A 287 -3.81 10.81 14.51
CA GLY A 287 -4.21 10.03 15.69
C GLY A 287 -3.30 8.83 16.00
N PHE A 288 -2.21 8.66 15.26
CA PHE A 288 -1.19 7.65 15.50
C PHE A 288 0.16 8.31 15.71
N THR A 289 0.86 7.92 16.76
CA THR A 289 2.25 8.34 17.01
C THR A 289 3.19 7.37 16.31
N ILE A 290 4.03 7.86 15.40
CA ILE A 290 4.98 7.04 14.65
C ILE A 290 6.20 6.74 15.53
N GLY A 291 6.57 5.46 15.62
CA GLY A 291 7.78 4.98 16.25
C GLY A 291 8.99 5.06 15.31
N ILE A 292 9.92 4.10 15.40
CA ILE A 292 11.09 4.04 14.52
C ILE A 292 10.82 3.02 13.40
N PRO A 293 10.63 3.47 12.14
CA PRO A 293 10.45 2.55 11.02
C PRO A 293 11.72 1.78 10.69
N THR A 294 11.55 0.59 10.09
CA THR A 294 12.65 -0.28 9.67
C THR A 294 12.40 -0.82 8.27
N LEU A 295 13.48 -0.95 7.49
CA LEU A 295 13.43 -1.56 6.15
C LEU A 295 14.17 -2.91 6.14
N LYS A 296 13.59 -3.91 5.48
CA LYS A 296 14.19 -5.23 5.29
C LYS A 296 14.14 -5.65 3.82
N ALA A 297 15.10 -6.48 3.42
CA ALA A 297 15.13 -7.21 2.17
C ALA A 297 15.11 -8.72 2.48
N GLY A 298 13.99 -9.38 2.19
CA GLY A 298 13.68 -10.70 2.73
C GLY A 298 13.77 -10.69 4.25
N THR A 299 14.59 -11.57 4.81
CA THR A 299 14.88 -11.62 6.25
C THR A 299 15.99 -10.66 6.70
N THR A 300 16.71 -10.04 5.77
CA THR A 300 17.88 -9.21 6.10
C THR A 300 17.46 -7.79 6.44
N ALA A 301 17.79 -7.35 7.66
CA ALA A 301 17.63 -5.96 8.04
C ALA A 301 18.62 -5.05 7.31
N LEU A 302 18.11 -3.92 6.82
CA LEU A 302 18.93 -2.87 6.24
C LEU A 302 19.27 -1.83 7.29
N THR A 303 20.38 -1.14 7.08
CA THR A 303 20.98 -0.20 8.03
C THR A 303 20.60 1.22 7.63
N PRO A 304 19.93 2.01 8.50
CA PRO A 304 19.69 3.42 8.24
C PRO A 304 20.99 4.18 7.94
N GLU A 305 20.89 5.23 7.12
CA GLU A 305 21.97 6.13 6.67
C GLU A 305 23.07 5.49 5.81
N VAL A 306 23.24 4.17 5.88
CA VAL A 306 24.16 3.40 5.03
C VAL A 306 23.41 2.79 3.86
N ASP A 307 22.42 1.95 4.13
CA ASP A 307 21.66 1.23 3.11
C ASP A 307 20.44 2.06 2.63
N TYR A 308 19.90 2.93 3.48
CA TYR A 308 18.77 3.79 3.11
C TYR A 308 18.72 5.09 3.89
N THR A 309 18.19 6.14 3.28
CA THR A 309 17.79 7.37 3.97
C THR A 309 16.32 7.30 4.36
N MET A 310 15.96 7.85 5.52
CA MET A 310 14.58 7.89 6.01
C MET A 310 14.20 9.30 6.47
N THR A 311 13.00 9.72 6.13
CA THR A 311 12.39 10.95 6.65
C THR A 311 11.00 10.67 7.19
N ILE A 312 10.63 11.38 8.26
CA ILE A 312 9.30 11.36 8.83
C ILE A 312 8.85 12.81 8.95
N THR A 313 7.86 13.21 8.15
CA THR A 313 7.37 14.60 8.14
C THR A 313 5.88 14.60 7.87
N ASN A 314 5.10 15.27 8.73
CA ASN A 314 3.64 15.37 8.61
C ASN A 314 2.96 14.00 8.39
N GLN A 315 3.32 13.01 9.22
CA GLN A 315 2.88 11.62 9.15
C GLN A 315 3.31 10.82 7.89
N VAL A 316 4.08 11.41 6.98
CA VAL A 316 4.65 10.71 5.84
C VAL A 316 5.99 10.11 6.26
N VAL A 317 6.09 8.78 6.21
CA VAL A 317 7.34 8.04 6.28
C VAL A 317 7.83 7.82 4.85
N SER A 318 9.01 8.34 4.52
CA SER A 318 9.63 8.14 3.21
C SER A 318 11.01 7.52 3.39
N VAL A 319 11.21 6.37 2.75
CA VAL A 319 12.45 5.58 2.81
C VAL A 319 12.99 5.40 1.39
N SER A 320 14.24 5.79 1.16
CA SER A 320 14.91 5.63 -0.14
C SER A 320 16.22 4.87 0.02
N LEU A 321 16.44 3.84 -0.81
CA LEU A 321 17.72 3.12 -0.83
C LEU A 321 18.84 4.05 -1.32
N THR A 322 20.00 3.96 -0.67
CA THR A 322 21.25 4.57 -1.16
C THR A 322 21.87 3.70 -2.25
N ASN A 323 22.93 4.16 -2.92
CA ASN A 323 23.69 3.32 -3.86
C ASN A 323 24.22 2.04 -3.20
N ASP A 324 24.72 2.14 -1.95
CA ASP A 324 25.22 0.99 -1.19
C ASP A 324 24.08 0.02 -0.82
N GLY A 325 22.91 0.55 -0.44
CA GLY A 325 21.73 -0.25 -0.19
C GLY A 325 21.22 -0.98 -1.42
N MET A 326 21.14 -0.30 -2.57
CA MET A 326 20.78 -0.91 -3.85
C MET A 326 21.74 -2.08 -4.20
N LYS A 327 23.04 -1.87 -4.03
CA LYS A 327 24.07 -2.90 -4.23
C LYS A 327 23.91 -4.08 -3.28
N LYS A 328 23.66 -3.81 -2.00
CA LYS A 328 23.46 -4.83 -0.97
C LYS A 328 22.22 -5.67 -1.26
N VAL A 329 21.08 -5.05 -1.56
CA VAL A 329 19.83 -5.74 -1.89
C VAL A 329 19.97 -6.57 -3.16
N ALA A 330 20.66 -6.06 -4.17
CA ALA A 330 20.93 -6.83 -5.39
C ALA A 330 21.77 -8.09 -5.15
N GLY A 331 22.68 -8.05 -4.18
CA GLY A 331 23.45 -9.23 -3.73
C GLY A 331 22.62 -10.29 -3.00
N LEU A 332 21.39 -9.96 -2.60
CA LEU A 332 20.47 -10.85 -1.88
C LEU A 332 19.39 -11.47 -2.76
N LEU A 333 19.36 -11.16 -4.06
CA LEU A 333 18.31 -11.62 -4.95
C LEU A 333 18.28 -13.15 -5.05
N ASP A 334 17.07 -13.71 -4.99
CA ASP A 334 16.87 -15.14 -5.21
C ASP A 334 17.40 -15.55 -6.58
N ALA A 335 18.19 -16.62 -6.64
CA ALA A 335 18.89 -17.00 -7.85
C ALA A 335 17.93 -17.45 -8.97
N ALA A 336 16.82 -18.10 -8.61
CA ALA A 336 15.86 -18.66 -9.55
C ALA A 336 14.94 -17.58 -10.15
N THR A 337 14.45 -16.67 -9.32
CA THR A 337 13.48 -15.64 -9.71
C THR A 337 14.13 -14.29 -10.05
N GLY A 338 15.34 -14.04 -9.53
CA GLY A 338 16.04 -12.77 -9.64
C GLY A 338 15.38 -11.64 -8.85
N ARG A 339 14.76 -11.95 -7.72
CA ARG A 339 13.94 -11.02 -6.93
C ARG A 339 14.11 -11.21 -5.45
N ILE A 340 13.73 -10.18 -4.70
CA ILE A 340 13.59 -10.24 -3.25
C ILE A 340 12.43 -9.33 -2.80
N ASN A 341 11.75 -9.73 -1.74
CA ASN A 341 10.70 -8.91 -1.13
C ASN A 341 11.35 -7.80 -0.29
N MET A 342 10.79 -6.61 -0.37
CA MET A 342 11.16 -5.45 0.44
C MET A 342 10.01 -5.16 1.39
N ASN A 343 10.30 -4.98 2.67
CA ASN A 343 9.29 -4.68 3.69
C ASN A 343 9.72 -3.44 4.47
N LEU A 344 8.91 -2.38 4.38
CA LEU A 344 8.95 -1.23 5.27
C LEU A 344 7.93 -1.47 6.40
N TYR A 345 8.44 -1.64 7.62
CA TYR A 345 7.63 -1.75 8.82
C TYR A 345 7.61 -0.42 9.56
N ILE A 346 6.42 0.13 9.79
CA ILE A 346 6.20 1.38 10.50
C ILE A 346 5.44 1.05 11.79
N PRO A 347 6.11 1.00 12.95
CA PRO A 347 5.41 0.83 14.22
C PRO A 347 4.74 2.15 14.60
N THR A 348 3.49 2.10 15.04
CA THR A 348 2.78 3.24 15.61
C THR A 348 2.06 2.86 16.90
N THR A 349 1.67 3.89 17.67
CA THR A 349 0.79 3.75 18.83
C THR A 349 -0.41 4.65 18.65
N VAL A 350 -1.62 4.12 18.89
CA VAL A 350 -2.87 4.88 18.81
C VAL A 350 -2.87 5.95 19.91
N SER A 351 -3.10 7.21 19.54
CA SER A 351 -3.15 8.34 20.48
C SER A 351 -4.30 8.19 21.47
N GLY A 352 -4.09 8.66 22.71
CA GLY A 352 -5.16 8.81 23.71
C GLY A 352 -6.27 9.78 23.30
N SER A 353 -5.99 10.67 22.34
CA SER A 353 -6.97 11.64 21.81
C SER A 353 -7.63 11.18 20.52
N VAL A 354 -7.45 9.92 20.11
CA VAL A 354 -8.04 9.39 18.87
C VAL A 354 -9.58 9.41 18.96
N THR A 355 -10.24 9.76 17.87
CA THR A 355 -11.70 9.69 17.77
C THR A 355 -12.14 8.37 17.15
N ALA A 356 -13.40 8.00 17.32
CA ALA A 356 -13.97 6.89 16.56
C ALA A 356 -13.90 7.17 15.05
N GLY A 357 -13.62 6.15 14.25
CA GLY A 357 -13.54 6.26 12.80
C GLY A 357 -12.74 5.15 12.13
N SER A 358 -12.74 5.15 10.80
CA SER A 358 -11.88 4.30 9.98
C SER A 358 -10.70 5.12 9.48
N TYR A 359 -9.49 4.68 9.82
CA TYR A 359 -8.25 5.38 9.55
C TYR A 359 -7.47 4.61 8.48
N LYS A 360 -7.28 5.25 7.34
CA LYS A 360 -6.59 4.65 6.19
C LYS A 360 -5.20 5.25 6.05
N ASP A 361 -4.23 4.40 5.78
CA ASP A 361 -2.91 4.84 5.34
C ASP A 361 -2.91 5.15 3.84
N ASN A 362 -1.73 5.40 3.28
CA ASN A 362 -1.57 5.57 1.84
C ASN A 362 -0.11 5.32 1.45
N ALA A 363 0.21 4.06 1.17
CA ALA A 363 1.49 3.69 0.63
C ALA A 363 1.62 4.02 -0.87
N LYS A 364 2.86 4.25 -1.31
CA LYS A 364 3.24 4.33 -2.72
C LYS A 364 4.72 4.04 -2.87
N THR A 365 5.10 3.62 -4.07
CA THR A 365 6.50 3.48 -4.43
C THR A 365 6.88 4.48 -5.51
N THR A 366 8.11 4.97 -5.45
CA THR A 366 8.79 5.58 -6.60
C THR A 366 9.94 4.68 -6.99
N ILE A 367 9.70 3.82 -7.98
CA ILE A 367 10.70 2.87 -8.46
C ILE A 367 11.03 3.20 -9.90
N ILE A 368 12.28 3.54 -10.14
CA ILE A 368 12.83 3.77 -11.48
C ILE A 368 13.93 2.73 -11.66
N ASN A 369 13.92 2.01 -12.77
CA ASN A 369 14.95 1.01 -13.03
C ASN A 369 16.22 1.65 -13.64
N ALA A 370 17.24 0.84 -13.94
CA ALA A 370 18.50 1.34 -14.50
C ALA A 370 18.35 2.02 -15.89
N TYR A 371 17.34 1.63 -16.68
CA TYR A 371 16.99 2.28 -17.95
C TYR A 371 16.11 3.54 -17.79
N GLY A 372 15.83 3.97 -16.56
CA GLY A 372 14.98 5.12 -16.31
C GLY A 372 13.48 4.84 -16.52
N VAL A 373 13.08 3.57 -16.62
CA VAL A 373 11.67 3.18 -16.76
C VAL A 373 11.00 3.27 -15.39
N ASP A 374 9.85 3.95 -15.36
CA ASP A 374 9.02 4.08 -14.17
C ASP A 374 8.23 2.79 -13.91
N LEU A 375 8.51 2.17 -12.77
CA LEU A 375 7.87 0.96 -12.23
C LEU A 375 7.01 1.27 -11.00
N SER A 376 6.80 2.56 -10.69
CA SER A 376 6.04 3.03 -9.54
C SER A 376 4.63 2.45 -9.49
N SER A 377 4.13 2.31 -8.27
CA SER A 377 2.81 1.77 -7.99
C SER A 377 2.19 2.40 -6.76
N THR A 378 0.86 2.41 -6.72
CA THR A 378 0.04 2.76 -5.56
C THR A 378 -0.82 1.52 -5.23
N PRO A 379 -0.78 0.98 -4.00
CA PRO A 379 -1.49 -0.22 -3.63
C PRO A 379 -2.94 0.10 -3.26
N LYS A 380 -3.65 -0.93 -2.78
CA LYS A 380 -4.83 -0.72 -1.91
C LYS A 380 -4.33 -0.35 -0.52
N ASN A 381 -4.86 0.74 0.03
CA ASN A 381 -4.56 1.21 1.39
C ASN A 381 -5.04 0.20 2.43
N SER A 382 -4.30 0.08 3.53
CA SER A 382 -4.77 -0.62 4.71
C SER A 382 -5.67 0.29 5.56
N THR A 383 -6.48 -0.31 6.43
CA THR A 383 -7.46 0.43 7.25
C THR A 383 -7.45 -0.08 8.67
N VAL A 384 -7.41 0.82 9.65
CA VAL A 384 -7.60 0.53 11.07
C VAL A 384 -8.88 1.20 11.57
N ASN A 385 -9.75 0.41 12.18
CA ASN A 385 -11.04 0.84 12.71
C ASN A 385 -10.96 1.09 14.21
N ILE A 386 -11.23 2.32 14.61
CA ILE A 386 -11.29 2.74 16.01
C ILE A 386 -12.76 2.96 16.39
N GLY A 387 -13.18 2.29 17.45
CA GLY A 387 -14.52 2.40 17.98
C GLY A 387 -14.70 3.59 18.93
N GLY A 388 -15.96 3.96 19.11
CA GLY A 388 -16.42 4.83 20.19
C GLY A 388 -17.85 4.52 20.56
N VAL A 389 -18.28 5.11 21.67
CA VAL A 389 -19.64 4.98 22.22
C VAL A 389 -20.13 6.38 22.55
N GLN A 390 -21.33 6.71 22.09
CA GLN A 390 -22.10 7.85 22.61
C GLN A 390 -23.21 7.31 23.49
N LEU A 391 -23.32 7.87 24.70
CA LEU A 391 -24.35 7.58 25.69
C LEU A 391 -25.26 8.79 25.81
N THR A 392 -26.57 8.61 25.69
CA THR A 392 -27.54 9.65 26.00
C THR A 392 -28.25 9.31 27.29
N LYS A 393 -28.25 10.22 28.27
CA LYS A 393 -29.07 10.06 29.47
C LYS A 393 -30.49 10.55 29.19
N THR A 394 -31.50 9.74 29.49
CA THR A 394 -32.90 10.11 29.23
C THR A 394 -33.81 10.00 30.46
N ASP A 395 -34.85 10.82 30.46
CA ASP A 395 -36.07 10.69 31.26
C ASP A 395 -37.17 10.18 30.31
N GLY A 396 -37.43 8.88 30.35
CA GLY A 396 -38.17 8.19 29.29
C GLY A 396 -37.45 8.30 27.95
N THR A 397 -38.04 9.03 27.00
CA THR A 397 -37.48 9.24 25.64
C THR A 397 -36.77 10.58 25.47
N SER A 398 -36.83 11.48 26.45
CA SER A 398 -36.26 12.83 26.35
C SER A 398 -34.87 12.89 26.99
N ALA A 399 -33.89 13.48 26.31
CA ALA A 399 -32.56 13.66 26.87
C ALA A 399 -32.58 14.59 28.10
N ILE A 400 -31.85 14.22 29.15
CA ILE A 400 -31.66 15.05 30.34
C ILE A 400 -30.50 16.01 30.05
N THR A 401 -30.81 17.29 29.90
CA THR A 401 -29.83 18.35 29.59
C THR A 401 -29.66 19.36 30.73
N SER A 402 -30.52 19.32 31.74
CA SER A 402 -30.53 20.27 32.86
C SER A 402 -29.43 20.03 33.89
N SER A 403 -28.93 18.80 34.00
CA SER A 403 -27.88 18.40 34.94
C SER A 403 -27.11 17.19 34.38
N PRO A 404 -25.80 17.06 34.68
CA PRO A 404 -24.98 16.03 34.09
C PRO A 404 -25.07 14.68 34.80
N ALA A 405 -24.96 13.58 34.05
CA ALA A 405 -24.65 12.24 34.55
C ALA A 405 -23.17 11.91 34.29
N THR A 406 -22.57 11.05 35.13
CA THR A 406 -21.20 10.57 34.93
C THR A 406 -21.16 9.06 34.79
N PHE A 407 -20.37 8.59 33.82
CA PHE A 407 -20.24 7.20 33.43
C PHE A 407 -18.79 6.75 33.39
N VAL A 408 -18.61 5.45 33.59
CA VAL A 408 -17.42 4.69 33.20
C VAL A 408 -17.83 3.53 32.30
N LEU A 409 -16.86 2.92 31.62
CA LEU A 409 -17.09 1.70 30.84
C LEU A 409 -16.40 0.50 31.48
N VAL A 410 -17.10 -0.62 31.50
CA VAL A 410 -16.53 -1.95 31.73
C VAL A 410 -16.40 -2.63 30.37
N ARG A 411 -15.20 -3.15 30.09
CA ARG A 411 -14.99 -4.11 29.02
C ARG A 411 -15.12 -5.52 29.60
N ALA A 412 -15.98 -6.36 29.04
CA ALA A 412 -16.24 -7.70 29.57
C ALA A 412 -16.61 -8.68 28.46
N LYS A 413 -16.38 -9.97 28.72
CA LYS A 413 -16.81 -11.06 27.83
C LYS A 413 -18.34 -11.04 27.62
N ASP A 414 -19.11 -10.80 28.67
CA ASP A 414 -20.57 -10.81 28.60
C ASP A 414 -21.16 -9.93 29.72
N ALA A 415 -22.49 -9.77 29.71
CA ALA A 415 -23.20 -8.97 30.70
C ALA A 415 -23.03 -9.52 32.12
N ALA A 416 -23.00 -10.85 32.27
CA ALA A 416 -22.87 -11.47 33.58
C ALA A 416 -21.51 -11.15 34.21
N ALA A 417 -20.43 -11.21 33.43
CA ALA A 417 -19.09 -10.83 33.88
C ALA A 417 -19.02 -9.33 34.27
N ALA A 418 -19.62 -8.44 33.49
CA ALA A 418 -19.68 -7.02 33.82
C ALA A 418 -20.45 -6.76 35.13
N GLU A 419 -21.62 -7.37 35.30
CA GLU A 419 -22.42 -7.23 36.52
C GLU A 419 -21.70 -7.76 37.76
N VAL A 420 -21.03 -8.92 37.65
CA VAL A 420 -20.26 -9.50 38.76
C VAL A 420 -19.14 -8.55 39.18
N LEU A 421 -18.41 -7.96 38.22
CA LEU A 421 -17.35 -7.01 38.52
C LEU A 421 -17.88 -5.76 39.24
N VAL A 422 -19.00 -5.20 38.77
CA VAL A 422 -19.60 -4.01 39.39
C VAL A 422 -20.14 -4.31 40.79
N LYS A 423 -20.79 -5.46 41.01
CA LYS A 423 -21.25 -5.89 42.34
C LYS A 423 -20.09 -6.04 43.33
N LYS A 424 -18.97 -6.63 42.88
CA LYS A 424 -17.75 -6.80 43.68
C LYS A 424 -17.16 -5.47 44.16
N HIS A 425 -17.29 -4.41 43.36
CA HIS A 425 -16.77 -3.07 43.64
C HIS A 425 -17.87 -2.04 43.91
N ALA A 426 -19.06 -2.47 44.37
CA ALA A 426 -20.23 -1.61 44.53
C ALA A 426 -19.99 -0.37 45.41
N SER A 427 -19.09 -0.45 46.40
CA SER A 427 -18.73 0.68 47.27
C SER A 427 -18.12 1.87 46.54
N SER A 428 -17.46 1.64 45.40
CA SER A 428 -16.88 2.70 44.56
C SER A 428 -17.93 3.46 43.75
N PHE A 429 -19.17 2.96 43.66
CA PHE A 429 -20.27 3.56 42.90
C PHE A 429 -21.29 4.22 43.82
N ASN A 430 -20.85 5.24 44.55
CA ASN A 430 -21.60 5.90 45.63
C ASN A 430 -22.07 7.33 45.28
N GLY A 431 -22.07 7.72 44.00
CA GLY A 431 -22.37 9.09 43.59
C GLY A 431 -21.15 10.01 43.51
N SER A 432 -19.92 9.49 43.67
CA SER A 432 -18.67 10.26 43.51
C SER A 432 -17.72 9.59 42.51
N SER A 433 -16.99 10.40 41.73
CA SER A 433 -15.95 9.92 40.81
C SER A 433 -14.55 9.85 41.44
N SER A 434 -14.38 10.33 42.67
CA SER A 434 -13.07 10.42 43.33
C SER A 434 -12.53 9.08 43.84
N ASP A 435 -13.36 8.04 43.92
CA ASP A 435 -13.05 6.75 44.55
C ASP A 435 -12.93 5.59 43.53
N LEU A 436 -12.58 5.92 42.28
CA LEU A 436 -12.51 4.98 41.17
C LEU A 436 -11.10 4.40 40.94
N SER A 437 -10.07 4.91 41.62
CA SER A 437 -8.67 4.52 41.38
C SER A 437 -8.34 3.09 41.79
N SER A 438 -9.17 2.46 42.64
CA SER A 438 -9.01 1.06 43.07
C SER A 438 -9.66 0.05 42.12
N LEU A 439 -10.32 0.51 41.05
CA LEU A 439 -11.00 -0.37 40.11
C LEU A 439 -9.98 -1.11 39.20
N PRO A 440 -10.21 -2.39 38.90
CA PRO A 440 -9.28 -3.18 38.09
C PRO A 440 -9.29 -2.75 36.63
N THR A 441 -8.12 -2.41 36.09
CA THR A 441 -7.93 -1.92 34.72
C THR A 441 -7.32 -2.93 33.76
N ALA A 442 -6.86 -4.07 34.28
CA ALA A 442 -6.27 -5.14 33.48
C ALA A 442 -7.24 -6.33 33.37
N TYR A 443 -7.19 -7.02 32.23
CA TYR A 443 -7.94 -8.26 32.05
C TYR A 443 -7.54 -9.31 33.11
N SER A 444 -8.55 -9.94 33.71
CA SER A 444 -8.44 -11.06 34.63
C SER A 444 -9.17 -12.25 34.02
N SER A 445 -8.50 -13.40 33.88
CA SER A 445 -9.16 -14.63 33.40
C SER A 445 -10.23 -15.16 34.37
N THR A 446 -10.14 -14.74 35.64
CA THR A 446 -11.14 -15.04 36.67
C THR A 446 -12.39 -14.17 36.52
N ASP A 447 -12.22 -12.85 36.41
CA ASP A 447 -13.37 -11.92 36.37
C ASP A 447 -13.91 -11.74 34.93
N LYS A 448 -13.10 -12.00 33.90
CA LYS A 448 -13.41 -11.82 32.47
C LYS A 448 -13.95 -10.42 32.12
N ALA A 449 -13.57 -9.44 32.93
CA ALA A 449 -14.02 -8.06 32.89
C ALA A 449 -12.92 -7.14 33.44
N SER A 450 -12.81 -5.91 32.92
CA SER A 450 -12.03 -4.82 33.52
C SER A 450 -12.61 -3.47 33.12
N PHE A 451 -12.19 -2.41 33.81
CA PHE A 451 -12.60 -1.06 33.46
C PHE A 451 -11.75 -0.48 32.34
N VAL A 452 -12.39 0.19 31.39
CA VAL A 452 -11.73 0.86 30.27
C VAL A 452 -10.88 2.00 30.80
N THR A 453 -9.66 2.10 30.30
CA THR A 453 -8.71 3.15 30.66
C THR A 453 -8.51 4.17 29.55
N GLN A 454 -7.98 5.32 29.94
CA GLN A 454 -7.33 6.27 29.04
C GLN A 454 -5.89 5.81 28.75
N ALA A 455 -5.22 6.49 27.81
CA ALA A 455 -3.85 6.15 27.42
C ALA A 455 -2.83 6.26 28.57
N ASP A 456 -3.12 7.03 29.61
CA ASP A 456 -2.29 7.15 30.82
C ASP A 456 -2.53 6.03 31.86
N GLY A 457 -3.43 5.09 31.56
CA GLY A 457 -3.80 3.98 32.44
C GLY A 457 -4.85 4.31 33.50
N THR A 458 -5.35 5.56 33.57
CA THR A 458 -6.44 5.94 34.47
C THR A 458 -7.79 5.49 33.93
N ILE A 459 -8.78 5.30 34.81
CA ILE A 459 -10.15 4.94 34.41
C ILE A 459 -10.73 6.02 33.48
N ALA A 460 -11.31 5.59 32.37
CA ALA A 460 -12.04 6.49 31.49
C ALA A 460 -13.35 6.90 32.15
N VAL A 461 -13.42 8.16 32.60
CA VAL A 461 -14.62 8.78 33.17
C VAL A 461 -15.15 9.83 32.19
N LYS A 462 -16.45 9.77 31.86
CA LYS A 462 -17.10 10.77 31.01
C LYS A 462 -18.39 11.26 31.63
N THR A 463 -18.57 12.57 31.57
CA THR A 463 -19.75 13.28 32.05
C THR A 463 -20.55 13.80 30.86
N THR A 464 -21.87 13.71 30.92
CA THR A 464 -22.74 14.21 29.84
C THR A 464 -22.61 15.72 29.72
N GLY A 465 -22.43 16.21 28.49
CA GLY A 465 -22.40 17.64 28.19
C GLY A 465 -23.79 18.28 28.17
N ALA A 466 -23.87 19.53 27.71
CA ALA A 466 -25.12 20.29 27.61
C ALA A 466 -26.19 19.64 26.70
N SER A 467 -25.78 18.75 25.78
CA SER A 467 -26.67 17.96 24.94
C SER A 467 -27.22 16.69 25.64
N GLY A 468 -26.82 16.41 26.88
CA GLY A 468 -27.17 15.17 27.59
C GLY A 468 -26.38 13.95 27.11
N VAL A 469 -25.32 14.16 26.31
CA VAL A 469 -24.52 13.10 25.69
C VAL A 469 -23.11 13.03 26.31
N ALA A 470 -22.66 11.81 26.61
CA ALA A 470 -21.27 11.50 26.97
C ALA A 470 -20.62 10.65 25.88
N THR A 471 -19.36 10.96 25.53
CA THR A 471 -18.64 10.29 24.44
C THR A 471 -17.37 9.61 24.92
N PHE A 472 -17.28 8.30 24.66
CA PHE A 472 -16.05 7.52 24.74
C PHE A 472 -15.50 7.28 23.33
N SER A 473 -14.19 7.32 23.17
CA SER A 473 -13.50 7.10 21.90
C SER A 473 -12.21 6.32 22.14
N GLY A 474 -11.63 5.75 21.09
CA GLY A 474 -10.44 4.92 21.22
C GLY A 474 -10.75 3.53 21.77
N LEU A 475 -11.86 2.94 21.37
CA LEU A 475 -12.30 1.61 21.82
C LEU A 475 -12.04 0.56 20.74
N ASN A 476 -11.72 -0.68 21.13
CA ASN A 476 -11.75 -1.81 20.19
C ASN A 476 -13.17 -2.09 19.73
N LEU A 477 -13.33 -2.56 18.51
CA LEU A 477 -14.59 -3.09 17.99
C LEU A 477 -14.59 -4.61 18.10
N VAL A 478 -15.79 -5.19 18.08
CA VAL A 478 -15.94 -6.64 17.99
C VAL A 478 -15.97 -7.00 16.50
N ASP A 479 -15.11 -7.92 16.07
CA ASP A 479 -15.11 -8.42 14.70
C ASP A 479 -16.01 -9.64 14.59
N THR A 480 -17.10 -9.52 13.84
CA THR A 480 -18.11 -10.57 13.68
C THR A 480 -17.62 -11.82 12.93
N ASN A 481 -16.44 -11.81 12.31
CA ASN A 481 -15.95 -12.96 11.54
C ASN A 481 -15.08 -13.94 12.36
N THR A 482 -14.32 -13.44 13.34
CA THR A 482 -13.58 -14.22 14.35
C THR A 482 -14.40 -14.37 15.62
N ASP A 483 -15.36 -13.48 15.85
CA ASP A 483 -16.25 -13.46 17.00
C ASP A 483 -17.70 -13.79 16.62
N THR A 484 -17.98 -15.09 16.44
CA THR A 484 -19.33 -15.58 16.17
C THR A 484 -20.21 -15.69 17.42
N GLU A 485 -19.62 -15.53 18.61
CA GLU A 485 -20.29 -15.71 19.90
C GLU A 485 -20.57 -14.39 20.63
N ASN A 486 -19.84 -13.31 20.33
CA ASN A 486 -19.98 -12.02 21.00
C ASN A 486 -20.36 -10.89 20.03
N THR A 487 -21.30 -10.04 20.46
CA THR A 487 -21.81 -8.90 19.66
C THR A 487 -21.53 -7.55 20.29
N SER A 488 -21.08 -7.51 21.55
CA SER A 488 -20.55 -6.30 22.19
C SER A 488 -19.77 -6.67 23.45
N ASN A 489 -18.64 -5.99 23.65
CA ASN A 489 -17.74 -6.17 24.79
C ASN A 489 -17.80 -5.00 25.79
N TYR A 490 -18.72 -4.04 25.63
CA TYR A 490 -18.77 -2.84 26.50
C TYR A 490 -20.09 -2.67 27.24
N PHE A 491 -19.96 -2.24 28.49
CA PHE A 491 -21.06 -1.98 29.42
C PHE A 491 -20.83 -0.64 30.12
N ALA A 492 -21.77 0.30 29.98
CA ALA A 492 -21.73 1.56 30.71
C ALA A 492 -22.18 1.35 32.16
N VAL A 493 -21.47 2.00 33.09
CA VAL A 493 -21.81 2.01 34.51
C VAL A 493 -22.06 3.46 34.93
N GLU A 494 -23.28 3.75 35.37
CA GLU A 494 -23.62 5.06 35.91
C GLU A 494 -22.99 5.21 37.30
N VAL A 495 -22.19 6.27 37.47
CA VAL A 495 -21.46 6.60 38.71
C VAL A 495 -22.13 7.74 39.46
N ILE A 496 -22.58 8.76 38.72
CA ILE A 496 -23.28 9.94 39.24
C ILE A 496 -24.54 10.14 38.40
N ALA A 497 -25.70 10.15 39.05
CA ALA A 497 -26.96 10.45 38.40
C ALA A 497 -27.18 11.97 38.29
N PRO A 498 -27.96 12.44 37.30
CA PRO A 498 -28.33 13.85 37.22
C PRO A 498 -29.09 14.32 38.47
N ASP A 499 -28.93 15.59 38.83
CA ASP A 499 -29.66 16.19 39.95
C ASP A 499 -31.17 15.94 39.83
N GLY A 500 -31.78 15.48 40.93
CA GLY A 500 -33.21 15.13 40.98
C GLY A 500 -33.54 13.70 40.51
N PHE A 501 -32.55 12.90 40.12
CA PHE A 501 -32.71 11.49 39.77
C PHE A 501 -31.98 10.59 40.76
N GLN A 502 -32.42 9.34 40.87
CA GLN A 502 -31.80 8.37 41.76
C GLN A 502 -30.67 7.62 41.03
N LEU A 503 -29.50 7.48 41.64
CA LEU A 503 -28.46 6.60 41.12
C LEU A 503 -28.93 5.14 41.21
N PRO A 504 -28.98 4.37 40.10
CA PRO A 504 -29.33 2.96 40.17
C PRO A 504 -28.36 2.15 41.04
N THR A 505 -28.86 1.15 41.76
CA THR A 505 -28.10 0.46 42.80
C THR A 505 -27.01 -0.46 42.24
N ALA A 506 -25.75 -0.22 42.61
CA ALA A 506 -24.60 -1.02 42.18
C ALA A 506 -24.53 -2.43 42.82
N THR A 507 -25.07 -2.62 44.03
CA THR A 507 -25.07 -3.95 44.71
C THR A 507 -25.91 -5.00 43.99
N THR A 508 -26.82 -4.56 43.11
CA THR A 508 -27.59 -5.43 42.20
C THR A 508 -27.15 -5.28 40.74
N ALA A 509 -26.11 -4.47 40.47
CA ALA A 509 -25.69 -4.04 39.13
C ALA A 509 -26.79 -3.34 38.30
N ALA A 510 -27.77 -2.70 38.95
CA ALA A 510 -28.84 -1.99 38.23
C ALA A 510 -28.35 -0.75 37.47
N ASN A 511 -27.12 -0.30 37.76
CA ASN A 511 -26.43 0.80 37.07
C ASN A 511 -25.63 0.35 35.85
N VAL A 512 -25.67 -0.93 35.48
CA VAL A 512 -24.94 -1.48 34.34
C VAL A 512 -25.86 -1.56 33.12
N THR A 513 -25.42 -1.02 31.98
CA THR A 513 -26.16 -1.05 30.72
C THR A 513 -25.25 -1.52 29.59
N LYS A 514 -25.68 -2.50 28.78
CA LYS A 514 -24.95 -2.93 27.58
C LYS A 514 -24.91 -1.79 26.57
N VAL A 515 -23.75 -1.54 25.96
CA VAL A 515 -23.59 -0.48 24.96
C VAL A 515 -22.89 -0.98 23.71
N ASN A 516 -23.20 -0.41 22.56
CA ASN A 516 -22.62 -0.79 21.27
C ASN A 516 -21.58 0.24 20.83
N ALA A 517 -20.36 -0.23 20.58
CA ALA A 517 -19.29 0.57 19.99
C ALA A 517 -19.36 0.55 18.46
N SER A 518 -19.02 1.67 17.81
CA SER A 518 -19.01 1.82 16.36
C SER A 518 -17.90 2.78 15.92
N THR A 519 -17.47 2.71 14.66
CA THR A 519 -16.63 3.74 14.02
C THR A 519 -17.38 5.06 13.82
N THR A 520 -18.71 5.03 13.80
CA THR A 520 -19.61 6.18 13.65
C THR A 520 -20.63 6.22 14.79
N PRO A 521 -20.20 6.44 16.04
CA PRO A 521 -21.12 6.45 17.17
C PRO A 521 -22.10 7.62 17.01
N ALA A 522 -23.39 7.35 17.19
CA ALA A 522 -24.45 8.36 17.14
C ALA A 522 -25.15 8.47 18.49
N ALA A 523 -25.65 9.66 18.82
CA ALA A 523 -26.54 9.87 19.94
C ALA A 523 -27.78 8.97 19.80
N HIS A 524 -28.29 8.43 20.90
CA HIS A 524 -29.39 7.45 20.95
C HIS A 524 -29.09 6.04 20.45
N ASN A 525 -27.86 5.74 20.01
CA ASN A 525 -27.45 4.34 19.85
C ASN A 525 -27.42 3.60 21.20
N ASN A 526 -27.30 4.36 22.31
CA ASN A 526 -27.27 3.84 23.67
C ASN A 526 -27.99 4.82 24.61
N ASP A 527 -29.32 4.69 24.72
CA ASP A 527 -30.11 5.44 25.70
C ASP A 527 -30.08 4.76 27.07
N ILE A 528 -29.72 5.54 28.09
CA ILE A 528 -29.72 5.08 29.49
C ILE A 528 -30.82 5.85 30.23
N VAL A 529 -31.93 5.16 30.51
CA VAL A 529 -33.09 5.74 31.21
C VAL A 529 -32.78 5.84 32.71
N ASN A 530 -33.11 6.98 33.35
CA ASN A 530 -33.21 7.02 34.81
C ASN A 530 -34.66 7.26 35.23
N ASN A 531 -35.04 6.69 36.37
CA ASN A 531 -36.34 6.98 36.96
C ASN A 531 -36.19 8.14 37.93
N LYS A 532 -37.05 9.16 37.80
CA LYS A 532 -37.25 10.11 38.88
C LYS A 532 -37.77 9.33 40.09
N PRO A 533 -37.21 9.52 41.29
CA PRO A 533 -37.83 9.00 42.49
C PRO A 533 -39.26 9.55 42.56
N PHE A 534 -40.20 8.73 43.06
CA PHE A 534 -41.55 9.23 43.35
C PHE A 534 -41.42 10.52 44.16
N PRO A 535 -42.03 11.64 43.73
CA PRO A 535 -42.07 12.83 44.55
C PRO A 535 -42.82 12.46 45.83
N LEU A 536 -42.08 12.20 46.90
CA LEU A 536 -42.68 12.05 48.22
C LEU A 536 -43.30 13.41 48.55
N PRO A 537 -44.60 13.49 48.84
CA PRO A 537 -45.28 14.78 48.92
C PRO A 537 -44.77 15.71 50.05
N PHE A 538 -43.81 15.30 50.91
CA PHE A 538 -43.39 16.09 52.08
C PHE A 538 -41.92 15.90 52.53
N THR A 539 -40.93 15.66 51.66
CA THR A 539 -39.52 15.44 52.09
C THR A 539 -38.56 16.61 51.86
N GLY A 540 -39.04 17.79 51.47
CA GLY A 540 -38.23 19.03 51.46
C GLY A 540 -38.44 19.89 52.71
N GLY A 541 -37.54 20.84 52.97
CA GLY A 541 -37.66 21.82 54.07
C GLY A 541 -38.99 22.58 54.09
N ALA A 542 -39.67 22.72 52.93
CA ALA A 542 -41.02 23.27 52.83
C ALA A 542 -42.12 22.36 53.41
N GLY A 543 -41.96 21.04 53.35
CA GLY A 543 -42.90 20.07 53.92
C GLY A 543 -42.89 20.06 55.45
N ILE A 544 -41.71 20.22 56.05
CA ILE A 544 -41.56 20.39 57.50
C ILE A 544 -42.20 21.71 57.95
N VAL A 545 -42.04 22.80 57.18
CA VAL A 545 -42.68 24.09 57.49
C VAL A 545 -44.20 24.00 57.44
N ALA A 546 -44.80 23.28 56.49
CA ALA A 546 -46.25 23.08 56.42
C ALA A 546 -46.80 22.26 57.61
N VAL A 547 -46.11 21.19 58.01
CA VAL A 547 -46.51 20.37 59.18
C VAL A 547 -46.36 21.17 60.48
N VAL A 548 -45.29 21.95 60.62
CA VAL A 548 -45.06 22.82 61.79
C VAL A 548 -46.10 23.95 61.86
N LEU A 549 -46.49 24.53 60.73
CA LEU A 549 -47.56 25.54 60.68
C LEU A 549 -48.91 24.97 61.10
N VAL A 550 -49.29 23.79 60.59
CA VAL A 550 -50.56 23.14 60.96
C VAL A 550 -50.57 22.72 62.44
N ALA A 551 -49.45 22.17 62.94
CA ALA A 551 -49.31 21.83 64.36
C ALA A 551 -49.32 23.07 65.27
N GLY A 552 -48.70 24.17 64.83
CA GLY A 552 -48.70 25.45 65.54
C GLY A 552 -50.10 26.07 65.64
N VAL A 553 -50.88 26.04 64.54
CA VAL A 553 -52.26 26.54 64.52
C VAL A 553 -53.19 25.66 65.39
N ALA A 554 -53.03 24.33 65.34
CA ALA A 554 -53.80 23.41 66.18
C ALA A 554 -53.47 23.56 67.67
N GLY A 555 -52.19 23.75 68.02
CA GLY A 555 -51.74 24.02 69.39
C GLY A 555 -52.30 25.34 69.93
N PHE A 556 -52.35 26.39 69.09
CA PHE A 556 -52.90 27.69 69.47
C PHE A 556 -54.42 27.62 69.69
N ALA A 557 -55.15 26.90 68.82
CA ALA A 557 -56.59 26.68 68.97
C ALA A 557 -56.92 25.91 70.27
N ALA A 558 -56.15 24.88 70.60
CA ALA A 558 -56.33 24.12 71.84
C ALA A 558 -56.07 24.96 73.10
N MET A 559 -55.09 25.87 73.06
CA MET A 559 -54.78 26.77 74.17
C MET A 559 -55.88 27.82 74.41
N VAL A 560 -56.45 28.37 73.33
CA VAL A 560 -57.58 29.33 73.40
C VAL A 560 -58.85 28.67 73.92
N ILE A 561 -59.14 27.43 73.51
CA ILE A 561 -60.28 26.65 74.05
C ILE A 561 -60.10 26.37 75.55
N ARG A 562 -58.88 26.06 75.99
CA ARG A 562 -58.60 25.80 77.41
C ARG A 562 -58.72 27.06 78.28
N LYS A 563 -58.33 28.23 77.77
CA LYS A 563 -58.53 29.52 78.48
C LYS A 563 -60.02 29.89 78.59
N LYS A 564 -60.80 29.74 77.52
CA LYS A 564 -62.26 29.98 77.59
C LYS A 564 -62.98 29.05 78.56
N LYS A 565 -62.50 27.81 78.74
CA LYS A 565 -63.09 26.87 79.69
C LYS A 565 -62.78 27.23 81.16
N GLN A 566 -61.62 27.83 81.43
CA GLN A 566 -61.25 28.30 82.78
C GLN A 566 -61.96 29.61 83.16
N GLU A 567 -62.22 30.51 82.20
CA GLU A 567 -63.00 31.74 82.48
C GLU A 567 -64.48 31.43 82.82
N VAL A 568 -65.08 30.42 82.18
CA VAL A 568 -66.46 29.99 82.47
C VAL A 568 -66.60 29.30 83.84
N GLU A 569 -65.52 28.72 84.37
CA GLU A 569 -65.52 28.03 85.68
C GLU A 569 -65.25 28.98 86.86
N VAL A 570 -64.78 30.21 86.59
CA VAL A 570 -64.57 31.26 87.61
C VAL A 570 -65.82 32.14 87.78
N ASP A 571 -66.67 32.28 86.75
CA ASP A 571 -67.96 32.99 86.83
C ASP A 571 -69.12 32.14 87.39
N SER A 572 -68.87 30.87 87.73
CA SER A 572 -69.88 29.95 88.28
C SER A 572 -69.65 29.55 89.75
N LYS A 573 -68.99 30.38 90.55
CA LYS A 573 -68.85 30.18 92.01
C LYS A 573 -69.47 31.31 92.81
#